data_AF-A0A3M1K167-F1
#
_entry.id   AF-A0A3M1K167-F1
#
_cell.length_a   1.000
_cell.length_b   1.000
_cell.length_c   1.000
_cell.angle_alpha   90.00
_cell.angle_beta   90.00
_cell.angle_gamma   90.00
#
_symmetry.space_group_name_H-M   'P 1'
#
loop_
_entity.id
_entity.type
_entity.pdbx_description
1 polymer ?
#
loop_
_entity_poly.entity_id
_entity_poly.type
_entity_poly.pdbx_seq_one_letter_code
_entity_poly.pdbx_strand_id
1 'polypeptide(L)' 'RLLRTQIRFRVSATLHELCNDKGLAVIVLDERLPEGWGGCNRAAILAGGRFQGVMRSDLP' A
#
# COMPACT_ATOMS: atom_id res chain seq x y z
N ARG A 1 21.11 -6.20 2.37
CA ARG A 1 19.84 -6.75 2.93
C ARG A 1 19.17 -5.74 3.88
N LEU A 2 19.90 -5.17 4.87
CA LEU A 2 19.38 -4.18 5.83
C LEU A 2 18.88 -2.85 5.20
N LEU A 3 19.61 -2.29 4.24
CA LEU A 3 19.26 -1.02 3.56
C LEU A 3 17.88 -1.05 2.87
N ARG A 4 17.53 -2.16 2.19
CA ARG A 4 16.23 -2.30 1.53
C ARG A 4 15.07 -2.31 2.54
N THR A 5 15.28 -2.93 3.70
CA THR A 5 14.30 -2.95 4.78
C THR A 5 14.12 -1.58 5.42
N GLN A 6 15.21 -0.83 5.65
CA GLN A 6 15.14 0.54 6.18
C GLN A 6 14.40 1.51 5.25
N ILE A 7 14.72 1.48 3.95
CA ILE A 7 14.04 2.33 2.95
C ILE A 7 12.53 2.05 2.98
N ARG A 8 12.15 0.77 2.97
CA ARG A 8 10.74 0.35 2.99
C ARG A 8 10.01 0.78 4.27
N PHE A 9 10.65 0.66 5.43
CA PHE A 9 10.06 1.14 6.68
C PHE A 9 9.79 2.65 6.64
N ARG A 10 10.76 3.42 6.14
CA ARG A 10 10.62 4.88 6.00
C ARG A 10 9.51 5.27 5.04
N VAL A 11 9.41 4.59 3.89
CA VAL A 11 8.32 4.82 2.93
C VAL A 11 6.96 4.52 3.59
N SER A 12 6.82 3.40 4.29
CA SER A 12 5.59 3.05 5.00
C SER A 12 5.19 4.11 6.04
N ALA A 13 6.16 4.57 6.85
CA ALA A 13 5.92 5.61 7.86
C ALA A 13 5.48 6.94 7.23
N THR A 14 6.12 7.37 6.14
CA THR A 14 5.71 8.59 5.42
C THR A 14 4.31 8.45 4.83
N LEU A 15 3.97 7.31 4.24
CA LEU A 15 2.63 7.07 3.69
C LEU A 15 1.56 7.13 4.80
N HIS A 16 1.85 6.57 5.97
CA HIS A 16 0.95 6.63 7.13
C HIS A 16 0.73 8.07 7.60
N GLU A 17 1.78 8.89 7.75
CA GLU A 17 1.66 10.31 8.13
C GLU A 17 0.77 11.07 7.14
N LEU A 18 1.01 10.88 5.84
CA LEU A 18 0.23 11.54 4.79
C LEU A 18 -1.25 11.16 4.86
N CYS A 19 -1.56 9.88 5.03
CA CYS A 19 -2.94 9.39 5.06
C CYS A 19 -3.67 9.75 6.36
N ASN A 20 -3.06 9.48 7.51
CA ASN A 20 -3.74 9.50 8.81
C ASN A 20 -3.60 10.85 9.52
N ASP A 21 -2.45 11.51 9.41
CA ASP A 21 -2.22 12.78 10.11
C ASP A 21 -2.63 13.98 9.25
N LYS A 22 -2.49 13.88 7.93
CA LYS A 22 -2.81 14.95 6.97
C LYS A 22 -4.11 14.73 6.19
N GLY A 23 -4.74 13.57 6.33
CA GLY A 23 -6.01 13.24 5.66
C GLY A 23 -5.90 13.17 4.13
N LEU A 24 -4.71 12.90 3.59
CA LEU A 24 -4.51 12.82 2.15
C LEU A 24 -4.87 11.43 1.61
N ALA A 25 -5.53 11.39 0.46
CA ALA A 25 -5.69 10.15 -0.29
C ALA A 25 -4.39 9.83 -1.04
N VAL A 26 -3.78 8.68 -0.75
CA VAL A 26 -2.58 8.21 -1.43
C VAL A 26 -2.89 6.97 -2.25
N ILE A 27 -2.47 6.97 -3.52
CA ILE A 27 -2.59 5.83 -4.43
C ILE A 27 -1.17 5.30 -4.70
N VAL A 28 -0.96 4.03 -4.36
CA VAL A 28 0.31 3.32 -4.63
C VAL A 28 0.07 2.30 -5.74
N LEU A 29 0.94 2.29 -6.74
CA LEU A 29 0.96 1.28 -7.80
C LEU A 29 2.13 0.34 -7.54
N ASP A 30 1.84 -0.94 -7.39
CA ASP A 30 2.84 -1.98 -7.18
C ASP A 30 2.45 -3.24 -7.97
N GLU A 31 3.43 -3.89 -8.59
CA GLU A 31 3.29 -5.17 -9.29
C GLU A 31 3.51 -6.37 -8.34
N ARG A 32 4.10 -6.14 -7.16
CA ARG A 32 4.52 -7.18 -6.20
C ARG A 32 3.61 -7.16 -4.97
N LEU A 33 2.78 -8.18 -4.84
CA LEU A 33 1.92 -8.43 -3.67
C LEU A 33 2.56 -9.62 -2.94
N PRO A 34 3.01 -9.58 -1.64
CA PRO A 34 2.21 -9.13 -0.50
C PRO A 34 2.99 -8.64 0.77
N GLU A 35 3.99 -7.75 0.69
CA GLU A 35 4.63 -7.21 1.93
C GLU A 35 4.06 -5.84 2.34
N GLY A 36 3.47 -5.07 1.41
CA GLY A 36 2.93 -3.72 1.65
C GLY A 36 1.44 -3.65 1.96
N TRP A 37 0.74 -4.80 2.01
CA TRP A 37 -0.71 -4.85 2.15
C TRP A 37 -1.18 -4.35 3.51
N GLY A 38 -0.40 -4.58 4.56
CA GLY A 38 -0.77 -4.18 5.92
C GLY A 38 -0.90 -2.67 6.13
N GLY A 39 -0.45 -1.84 5.17
CA GLY A 39 -0.57 -0.38 5.26
C GLY A 39 -1.66 0.23 4.37
N CYS A 40 -2.28 -0.54 3.47
CA CYS A 40 -3.28 -0.01 2.54
C CYS A 40 -4.69 -0.27 3.07
N ASN A 41 -5.53 0.77 3.14
CA ASN A 41 -6.94 0.55 3.52
C ASN A 41 -7.70 -0.30 2.48
N ARG A 42 -7.30 -0.17 1.20
CA ARG A 42 -7.90 -0.84 0.04
C ARG A 42 -6.84 -1.09 -1.03
N ALA A 43 -7.00 -2.17 -1.79
CA ALA A 43 -6.19 -2.50 -2.96
C ALA A 43 -7.10 -2.79 -4.16
N ALA A 44 -6.88 -2.11 -5.28
CA ALA A 44 -7.54 -2.39 -6.55
C ALA A 44 -6.66 -3.31 -7.39
N ILE A 45 -7.20 -4.43 -7.88
CA ILE A 45 -6.45 -5.40 -8.67
C ILE A 45 -6.71 -5.17 -10.17
N LEU A 46 -5.63 -5.00 -10.91
CA LEU A 46 -5.62 -4.87 -12.37
C LEU A 46 -4.88 -6.08 -12.96
N ALA A 47 -5.49 -6.77 -13.93
CA ALA A 47 -4.86 -7.87 -14.65
C ALA A 47 -5.32 -7.88 -16.11
N GLY A 48 -4.37 -8.11 -17.03
CA GLY A 48 -4.68 -8.14 -18.47
C GLY A 48 -5.28 -6.83 -19.00
N GLY A 49 -4.88 -5.68 -18.44
CA GLY A 49 -5.43 -4.37 -18.77
C GLY A 49 -6.87 -4.14 -18.28
N ARG A 50 -7.39 -5.01 -17.40
CA ARG A 50 -8.76 -4.94 -16.90
C ARG A 50 -8.81 -4.89 -15.37
N PHE A 51 -9.80 -4.19 -14.85
CA PHE A 51 -10.14 -4.20 -13.43
C PHE A 51 -10.74 -5.54 -13.03
N GLN A 52 -10.20 -6.12 -11.96
CA GLN A 52 -10.58 -7.45 -11.47
C GLN A 52 -11.36 -7.39 -10.16
N GLY A 53 -11.11 -6.37 -9.33
CA GLY A 53 -11.81 -6.22 -8.06
C GLY A 53 -11.12 -5.30 -7.07
N VAL A 54 -11.77 -5.06 -5.93
CA VAL A 54 -11.18 -4.37 -4.78
C VAL A 54 -11.08 -5.35 -3.63
N MET A 55 -9.91 -5.40 -3.00
CA MET A 55 -9.71 -5.99 -1.69
C MET A 55 -9.66 -4.87 -0.65
N ARG A 56 -10.35 -5.08 0.47
CA ARG A 56 -10.33 -4.16 1.62
C ARG A 56 -9.48 -4.80 2.70
N SER A 57 -8.81 -3.98 3.50
CA SER A 57 -8.01 -4.45 4.64
C SER A 57 -8.88 -4.69 5.89
N ASP A 58 -10.19 -4.94 5.74
CA ASP A 58 -11.14 -5.22 6.81
C ASP A 58 -11.09 -6.69 7.27
N LEU A 59 -9.91 -7.12 7.72
CA LEU A 59 -9.72 -8.26 8.63
C LEU A 59 -9.06 -7.70 9.91
N PRO A 60 -9.43 -8.19 11.11
CA PRO A 60 -8.80 -7.80 12.37
C PRO A 60 -7.29 -8.04 12.38
#